data_AF-A0A1Q9MYR5-F1
#
_entry.id   AF-A0A1Q9MYR5-F1
#
_cell.length_a   1.000
_cell.length_b   1.000
_cell.length_c   1.000
_cell.angle_alpha   90.00
_cell.angle_beta   90.00
_cell.angle_gamma   90.00
#
_symmetry.space_group_name_H-M   'P 1'
#
loop_
_entity.id
_entity.type
_entity.pdbx_description
1 polymer ?
#
loop_
_entity_poly.entity_id
_entity_poly.type
_entity_poly.pdbx_seq_one_letter_code
_entity_poly.pdbx_strand_id
1 'polypeptide(L)'
;MTVVKISRKSEPDALVSKLTMRLGRKPTQQEVIDTCVDLGNEYFEDLVGRLNTFTVIDDAKMQRIEAAIEETKDAPWVSVKKSTLLSRDDADIYGT
;
A
#
# COMPACT_ATOMS: atom_id res chain seq x y z
N MET A 1 31.06 8.70 -2.44
CA MET A 1 29.78 9.43 -2.40
C MET A 1 28.79 8.63 -3.24
N THR A 2 27.76 8.05 -2.63
CA THR A 2 26.78 7.21 -3.33
C THR A 2 25.58 8.08 -3.70
N VAL A 3 25.15 8.06 -4.96
CA VAL A 3 24.00 8.84 -5.42
C VAL A 3 22.73 8.00 -5.26
N VAL A 4 21.85 8.41 -4.35
CA VAL A 4 20.55 7.75 -4.13
C VAL A 4 19.46 8.55 -4.83
N LYS A 5 18.70 7.87 -5.71
CA LYS A 5 17.60 8.51 -6.45
C LYS A 5 16.30 8.39 -5.64
N ILE A 6 15.84 9.52 -5.10
CA ILE A 6 14.55 9.59 -4.41
C ILE A 6 13.44 9.79 -5.45
N SER A 7 12.52 8.82 -5.56
CA SER A 7 11.42 8.86 -6.53
C SER A 7 10.43 10.00 -6.23
N ARG A 8 10.15 10.27 -4.95
CA ARG A 8 9.22 11.30 -4.48
C ARG A 8 9.97 12.54 -4.00
N LYS A 9 10.42 13.36 -4.96
CA LYS A 9 11.28 14.54 -4.67
C LYS A 9 10.63 15.60 -3.77
N SER A 10 9.31 15.67 -3.70
CA SER A 10 8.59 16.64 -2.86
C SER A 10 8.52 16.26 -1.38
N GLU A 11 8.69 14.99 -1.03
CA GLU A 11 8.55 14.52 0.35
C GLU A 11 9.69 14.97 1.28
N PRO A 12 10.97 14.92 0.87
CA PRO A 12 12.07 15.46 1.68
C PRO A 12 11.90 16.95 1.98
N ASP A 13 11.45 17.75 1.01
CA ASP A 13 11.24 19.18 1.21
C ASP A 13 10.08 19.47 2.17
N ALA A 14 8.99 18.69 2.08
CA ALA A 14 7.88 18.77 3.02
C ALA A 14 8.32 18.37 4.45
N LEU A 15 9.17 17.36 4.58
CA LEU A 15 9.73 16.93 5.86
C LEU A 15 10.64 18.01 6.46
N VAL A 16 11.55 18.59 5.68
CA VAL A 16 12.41 19.70 6.09
C VAL A 16 11.58 20.89 6.56
N SER A 17 10.49 21.23 5.85
CA SER A 17 9.60 22.33 6.25
C SER A 17 8.95 22.08 7.62
N LYS A 18 8.39 20.87 7.83
CA LYS A 18 7.81 20.47 9.13
C LYS A 18 8.84 20.52 10.26
N LEU A 19 10.05 20.02 10.01
CA LEU A 19 11.15 20.05 10.97
C LEU A 19 11.56 21.50 11.27
N THR A 20 11.60 22.37 10.26
CA THR A 20 11.92 23.79 10.44
C THR A 20 10.93 24.48 11.37
N MET A 21 9.63 24.22 11.20
CA MET A 21 8.60 24.78 12.06
C MET A 21 8.74 24.32 13.53
N ARG A 22 9.25 23.11 13.77
CA ARG A 22 9.41 22.56 15.11
C ARG A 22 10.73 22.95 15.77
N LEU A 23 11.82 22.98 15.00
CA LEU A 23 13.17 23.24 15.50
C LEU A 23 13.51 24.73 15.55
N GLY A 24 12.74 25.60 14.87
CA GLY A 24 13.04 27.03 14.76
C GLY A 24 14.28 27.35 13.91
N ARG A 25 14.91 26.32 13.31
CA ARG A 25 16.02 26.43 12.35
C ARG A 25 15.74 25.54 11.15
N LYS A 26 16.29 25.90 9.98
CA LYS A 26 16.20 25.05 8.79
C LYS A 26 17.32 24.01 8.79
N PRO A 27 17.06 22.73 9.07
CA PRO A 27 18.08 21.69 8.91
C PRO A 27 18.42 21.52 7.42
N THR A 28 19.66 21.12 7.15
CA THR A 28 20.07 20.73 5.80
C THR A 28 19.39 19.42 5.40
N GLN A 29 19.17 19.22 4.09
CA GLN A 29 18.60 17.96 3.60
C GLN A 29 19.46 16.75 4.01
N GLN A 30 20.79 16.92 4.08
CA GLN A 30 21.69 15.85 4.50
C GLN A 30 21.51 15.48 5.96
N GLU A 31 21.47 16.45 6.89
CA GLU A 31 21.18 16.18 8.31
C GLU A 31 19.87 15.41 8.49
N VAL A 32 18.83 15.77 7.72
CA VAL A 32 17.53 15.09 7.78
C VAL A 32 17.62 13.65 7.29
N ILE A 33 18.33 13.40 6.18
CA ILE A 33 18.51 12.04 5.64
C ILE A 33 19.32 11.19 6.61
N ASP A 34 20.43 11.72 7.15
CA ASP A 34 21.27 11.00 8.11
C ASP A 34 20.45 10.62 9.35
N THR A 35 19.66 11.56 9.88
CA THR A 35 18.76 11.29 11.02
C THR A 35 17.69 10.24 10.67
N CYS A 36 17.14 10.27 9.44
CA CYS A 36 16.18 9.25 9.00
C CYS A 36 16.81 7.85 8.91
N VAL A 37 18.09 7.76 8.54
CA VAL A 37 18.83 6.49 8.54
C VAL A 37 19.03 5.99 9.97
N ASP A 38 19.42 6.86 10.89
CA ASP A 38 19.56 6.53 12.31
C ASP A 38 18.24 6.05 12.92
N LEU A 39 17.14 6.77 12.67
CA LEU A 39 15.80 6.36 13.08
C LEU A 39 15.37 5.05 12.41
N GLY A 40 15.72 4.83 11.15
CA GLY A 40 15.45 3.57 10.45
C GLY A 40 16.15 2.37 11.10
N ASN A 41 17.35 2.58 11.66
CA ASN A 41 18.06 1.55 12.42
C ASN A 41 17.43 1.30 13.80
N GLU A 42 16.91 2.34 14.45
CA GLU A 42 16.20 2.21 15.74
C GLU A 42 14.87 1.47 15.57
N TYR A 43 14.13 1.77 14.50
CA TYR A 43 12.83 1.17 14.16
C TYR A 43 12.95 0.14 13.03
N PHE A 44 13.98 -0.72 13.11
CA PHE A 44 14.32 -1.65 12.04
C PHE A 44 13.17 -2.60 11.66
N GLU A 45 12.50 -3.19 12.64
CA GLU A 45 11.39 -4.13 12.40
C GLU A 45 10.20 -3.45 11.69
N ASP A 46 9.88 -2.20 12.07
CA ASP A 46 8.84 -1.42 11.40
C ASP A 46 9.23 -1.09 9.96
N LEU A 47 10.52 -0.81 9.72
CA LEU A 47 11.06 -0.57 8.39
C LEU A 47 10.97 -1.85 7.53
N VAL A 48 11.31 -3.01 8.08
CA VAL A 48 11.13 -4.32 7.45
C VAL A 48 9.66 -4.55 7.10
N GLY A 49 8.74 -4.29 8.03
CA GLY A 49 7.30 -4.41 7.79
C GLY A 49 6.76 -3.48 6.70
N ARG A 50 7.35 -2.29 6.54
CA ARG A 50 6.97 -1.35 5.46
C ARG A 50 7.56 -1.72 4.09
N LEU A 51 8.72 -2.37 4.07
CA LEU A 51 9.38 -2.83 2.84
C LEU A 51 8.84 -4.18 2.38
N ASN A 52 8.41 -5.03 3.30
CA ASN A 52 7.71 -6.27 2.98
C ASN A 52 6.28 -5.93 2.54
N THR A 53 6.02 -6.03 1.23
CA THR A 53 4.67 -5.94 0.64
C THR A 53 3.75 -7.11 1.02
N PHE A 54 4.25 -8.12 1.73
CA PHE A 54 3.41 -9.19 2.24
C PHE A 54 2.55 -8.67 3.37
N THR A 55 1.24 -8.61 3.15
CA THR A 55 0.28 -8.50 4.24
C THR A 55 0.55 -9.65 5.20
N VAL A 56 1.03 -9.37 6.40
CA VAL A 56 1.02 -10.34 7.49
C VAL A 56 -0.43 -10.79 7.62
N ILE A 57 -0.71 -12.04 7.23
CA ILE A 57 -2.03 -12.64 7.40
C ILE A 57 -2.10 -12.96 8.88
N ASP A 58 -2.78 -12.10 9.63
CA ASP A 58 -3.19 -12.37 11.00
C ASP A 58 -4.01 -13.67 11.04
N ASP A 59 -3.89 -14.46 12.11
CA ASP A 59 -4.60 -15.72 12.28
C ASP A 59 -6.12 -15.54 12.11
N ALA A 60 -6.65 -14.40 12.55
CA ALA A 60 -8.05 -14.02 12.37
C ALA A 60 -8.43 -13.81 10.89
N LYS A 61 -7.51 -13.32 10.06
CA LYS A 61 -7.71 -13.16 8.62
C LYS A 61 -7.60 -14.51 7.89
N MET A 62 -6.72 -15.40 8.36
CA MET A 62 -6.59 -16.76 7.85
C MET A 62 -7.89 -17.55 8.07
N GLN A 63 -8.45 -17.50 9.28
CA GLN A 63 -9.74 -18.16 9.60
C GLN A 63 -10.91 -17.66 8.74
N ARG A 64 -10.94 -16.37 8.41
CA ARG A 64 -11.98 -15.81 7.51
C ARG A 64 -11.86 -16.34 6.09
N ILE A 65 -10.63 -16.53 5.61
CA ILE A 65 -10.36 -17.09 4.28
C ILE A 65 -10.77 -18.56 4.25
N GLU A 66 -10.42 -19.34 5.28
CA GLU A 66 -10.84 -20.75 5.39
C GLU A 66 -12.35 -20.91 5.46
N ALA A 67 -13.05 -20.07 6.23
CA ALA A 67 -14.50 -20.07 6.31
C ALA A 67 -15.16 -19.75 4.94
N ALA A 68 -14.65 -18.75 4.22
CA ALA A 68 -15.14 -18.40 2.90
C ALA A 68 -14.88 -19.52 1.87
N ILE A 69 -13.75 -20.22 1.97
CA ILE A 69 -13.43 -21.36 1.09
C ILE A 69 -14.42 -22.50 1.33
N GLU A 70 -14.68 -22.88 2.59
CA GLU A 70 -15.64 -23.94 2.89
C GLU A 70 -17.08 -23.55 2.50
N GLU A 71 -17.48 -22.28 2.68
CA GLU A 71 -18.79 -21.78 2.23
C GLU A 71 -18.97 -21.88 0.72
N THR A 72 -17.90 -21.65 -0.05
CA THR A 72 -17.96 -21.62 -1.52
C THR A 72 -17.64 -22.97 -2.17
N LYS A 73 -17.21 -23.97 -1.39
CA LYS A 73 -16.78 -25.29 -1.88
C LYS A 73 -17.89 -26.06 -2.60
N ASP A 74 -19.11 -25.93 -2.09
CA ASP A 74 -20.32 -26.58 -2.64
C ASP A 74 -21.18 -25.63 -3.47
N ALA A 75 -20.70 -24.42 -3.76
CA ALA A 75 -21.45 -23.48 -4.58
C ALA A 75 -21.56 -24.02 -6.02
N PRO A 76 -22.78 -24.31 -6.51
CA PRO A 76 -22.94 -24.82 -7.87
C PRO A 76 -22.52 -23.74 -8.86
N TRP A 77 -21.61 -24.09 -9.77
CA TRP A 77 -21.25 -23.19 -10.85
C TRP A 77 -22.46 -22.98 -11.76
N VAL A 78 -23.06 -21.80 -11.70
CA VAL A 78 -24.15 -21.41 -12.58
C VAL A 78 -23.54 -20.69 -13.79
N SER A 79 -23.59 -21.31 -14.96
CA SER A 79 -23.31 -20.58 -16.20
C SER A 79 -24.29 -19.43 -16.30
N VAL A 80 -23.78 -18.21 -16.28
CA VAL A 80 -24.61 -17.03 -16.58
C VAL A 80 -24.99 -17.17 -18.06
N LYS A 81 -26.21 -17.65 -18.34
CA LYS A 81 -26.75 -17.58 -19.70
C LYS A 81 -26.61 -16.11 -20.14
N LYS A 82 -25.99 -15.90 -21.31
CA LYS A 82 -25.66 -14.57 -21.89
C LYS A 82 -26.79 -13.52 -21.82
N SER A 83 -28.04 -13.93 -21.63
CA SER A 83 -29.22 -13.07 -21.56
C SER A 83 -29.27 -12.13 -20.36
N THR A 84 -28.47 -12.32 -19.31
CA THR A 84 -28.53 -11.48 -18.10
C THR A 84 -27.30 -10.58 -17.91
N LEU A 85 -26.34 -10.61 -18.84
CA LEU A 85 -25.10 -9.81 -18.76
C LEU A 85 -25.25 -8.36 -19.27
N LEU A 86 -26.40 -8.02 -19.85
CA LEU A 86 -26.69 -6.65 -20.23
C LEU A 86 -27.54 -6.05 -19.12
N SER A 87 -26.90 -5.33 -18.19
CA SER A 87 -27.59 -4.23 -17.53
C SER A 87 -28.14 -3.34 -18.65
N ARG A 88 -29.27 -2.67 -18.41
CA ARG A 88 -29.90 -1.79 -19.41
C ARG A 88 -28.93 -0.72 -19.94
N ASP A 89 -27.91 -0.40 -19.14
CA ASP A 89 -26.83 0.55 -19.43
C ASP A 89 -25.66 -0.06 -20.23
N ASP A 90 -25.47 -1.38 -20.21
CA ASP A 90 -24.36 -2.07 -20.91
C ASP A 90 -24.73 -2.41 -22.36
N ALA A 91 -26.01 -2.27 -22.73
CA ALA A 91 -26.52 -2.50 -24.08
C ALA A 91 -25.89 -1.54 -25.12
N ASP A 92 -25.58 -0.31 -24.72
CA ASP A 92 -24.99 0.71 -25.60
C ASP A 92 -23.50 0.47 -25.90
N ILE A 93 -22.81 -0.31 -25.05
CA ILE A 93 -21.36 -0.57 -25.19
C ILE A 93 -21.10 -1.81 -26.06
N TYR A 94 -21.93 -2.85 -25.91
CA TYR A 94 -21.75 -4.15 -26.58
C TYR A 94 -22.79 -4.43 -27.68
N GLY A 95 -23.70 -3.49 -27.93
CA GLY A 95 -24.62 -3.56 -29.06
C GLY A 95 -23.90 -3.26 -30.38
N THR A 96 -23.61 -4.31 -31.14
CA THR A 96 -23.42 -4.21 -32.61
C THR A 96 -24.75 -4.04 -33.32
#